data_AF-A0A4Z0LCE4-F1
#
_entry.id   AF-A0A4Z0LCE4-F1
#
_cell.length_a   1.000
_cell.length_b   1.000
_cell.length_c   1.000
_cell.angle_alpha   90.00
_cell.angle_beta   90.00
_cell.angle_gamma   90.00
#
_symmetry.space_group_name_H-M   'P 1'
#
loop_
_entity.id
_entity.type
_entity.pdbx_description
1 polymer ?
#
loop_
_entity_poly.entity_id
_entity_poly.type
_entity_poly.pdbx_seq_one_letter_code
_entity_poly.pdbx_strand_id
1 'polypeptide(L)'
;MKQFDLDNDPKITPGFKVPEHYFEQFEDKMMAQLPQRMKVIPLWQRRPAWIASAAAIFIIAIGTWAYFAQDTAENVVADQEYLAYESDVTTEDIALLLSDEDISAVENSLNLYHTESEAYINEYLN
;
A
#
# COMPACT_ATOMS: atom_id res chain seq x y z
N MET A 1 -63.23 39.87 -51.24
CA MET A 1 -61.91 40.22 -50.68
C MET A 1 -61.06 40.79 -51.82
N LYS A 2 -60.24 41.81 -51.57
CA LYS A 2 -59.32 42.32 -52.62
C LYS A 2 -58.27 41.25 -52.91
N GLN A 3 -57.89 41.11 -54.17
CA GLN A 3 -56.86 40.18 -54.62
C GLN A 3 -55.50 40.74 -54.21
N PHE A 4 -54.74 39.98 -53.43
CA PHE A 4 -53.38 40.35 -52.99
C PHE A 4 -52.41 39.94 -54.10
N ASP A 5 -51.65 40.90 -54.64
CA ASP A 5 -50.79 40.68 -55.81
C ASP A 5 -49.36 41.15 -55.51
N LEU A 6 -48.46 40.19 -55.31
CA LEU A 6 -47.13 40.41 -54.73
C LEU A 6 -46.18 41.21 -55.64
N ASP A 7 -46.45 41.21 -56.95
CA ASP A 7 -45.60 41.84 -57.96
C ASP A 7 -45.99 43.30 -58.25
N ASN A 8 -47.27 43.63 -58.09
CA ASN A 8 -47.83 44.94 -58.45
C ASN A 8 -48.12 45.83 -57.23
N ASP A 9 -48.22 45.27 -56.03
CA ASP A 9 -48.41 46.03 -54.80
C ASP A 9 -47.09 46.62 -54.26
N PRO A 10 -47.12 47.83 -53.64
CA PRO A 10 -45.93 48.44 -53.07
C PRO A 10 -45.35 47.54 -51.97
N LYS A 11 -44.09 47.08 -52.16
CA LYS A 11 -43.37 46.26 -51.18
C LYS A 11 -43.33 46.97 -49.83
N ILE A 12 -44.01 46.36 -48.85
CA ILE A 12 -44.04 46.81 -47.47
C ILE A 12 -42.60 46.75 -46.94
N THR A 13 -42.08 47.86 -46.41
CA THR A 13 -40.76 47.85 -45.79
C THR A 13 -40.79 46.94 -44.57
N PRO A 14 -39.92 45.92 -44.49
CA PRO A 14 -39.86 45.07 -43.30
C PRO A 14 -39.49 45.93 -42.08
N GLY A 15 -40.26 45.80 -41.00
CA GLY A 15 -40.03 46.53 -39.75
C GLY A 15 -38.74 46.11 -39.03
N PHE A 16 -38.11 45.03 -39.48
CA PHE A 16 -36.82 44.56 -38.98
C PHE A 16 -35.85 44.45 -40.16
N LYS A 17 -34.76 45.21 -40.11
CA LYS A 17 -33.63 45.12 -41.04
C LYS A 17 -32.40 44.71 -40.26
N VAL A 18 -31.71 43.68 -40.75
CA VAL A 18 -30.40 43.32 -40.19
C VAL A 18 -29.38 44.41 -40.51
N PRO A 19 -28.42 44.68 -39.60
CA PRO A 19 -27.30 45.56 -39.89
C PRO A 19 -26.51 45.08 -41.12
N GLU A 20 -25.87 46.03 -41.80
CA GLU A 20 -24.96 45.72 -42.90
C GLU A 20 -23.87 44.75 -42.42
N HIS A 21 -23.55 43.75 -43.25
CA HIS A 21 -22.49 42.78 -42.98
C HIS A 21 -22.68 41.94 -41.68
N TYR A 22 -23.91 41.86 -41.13
CA TYR A 22 -24.19 41.10 -39.91
C TYR A 22 -23.76 39.63 -40.01
N PHE A 23 -24.16 38.95 -41.10
CA PHE A 23 -23.84 37.54 -41.31
C PHE A 23 -22.39 37.31 -41.71
N GLU A 24 -21.78 38.28 -42.42
CA GLU A 24 -20.37 38.21 -42.84
C GLU A 24 -19.42 38.26 -41.64
N GLN A 25 -19.74 39.07 -40.62
CA GLN A 25 -18.91 39.22 -39.41
C GLN A 25 -19.30 38.27 -38.27
N PHE A 26 -20.34 37.46 -38.44
CA PHE A 26 -20.89 36.64 -37.36
C PHE A 26 -19.89 35.57 -36.90
N GLU A 27 -19.25 34.90 -37.85
CA GLU A 27 -18.28 33.83 -37.57
C GLU A 27 -17.08 34.36 -36.76
N ASP A 28 -16.49 35.47 -37.19
CA ASP A 28 -15.37 36.10 -36.50
C ASP A 28 -15.72 36.50 -35.05
N LYS A 29 -16.91 37.08 -34.86
CA LYS A 29 -17.41 37.48 -33.53
C LYS A 29 -17.65 36.28 -32.63
N MET A 30 -18.15 35.18 -33.18
CA MET A 30 -18.37 33.93 -32.45
C MET A 30 -17.02 33.33 -32.03
N MET A 31 -16.07 33.22 -32.95
CA MET A 31 -14.74 32.64 -32.68
C MET A 31 -13.94 33.46 -31.66
N ALA A 32 -14.06 34.80 -31.70
CA ALA A 32 -13.42 35.69 -30.73
C ALA A 32 -13.99 35.55 -29.30
N GLN A 33 -15.22 35.08 -29.15
CA GLN A 33 -15.87 34.88 -27.85
C GLN A 33 -15.62 33.48 -27.26
N LEU A 34 -15.05 32.56 -28.03
CA LEU A 34 -14.72 31.25 -27.51
C LEU A 34 -13.55 31.34 -26.51
N PRO A 35 -13.67 30.70 -25.33
CA PRO A 35 -12.56 30.67 -24.38
C PRO A 35 -11.36 29.96 -25.02
N GLN A 36 -10.18 30.57 -24.93
CA GLN A 36 -8.95 29.90 -25.34
C GLN A 36 -8.79 28.59 -24.55
N ARG A 37 -8.30 27.54 -25.21
CA ARG A 37 -8.07 26.22 -24.59
C ARG A 37 -7.29 26.42 -23.29
N MET A 38 -7.92 26.10 -22.16
CA MET A 38 -7.23 26.17 -20.87
C MET A 38 -6.02 25.25 -20.88
N LYS A 39 -4.88 25.73 -20.39
CA LYS A 39 -3.66 24.94 -20.27
C LYS A 39 -3.87 23.84 -19.23
N VAL A 40 -4.27 22.65 -19.67
CA VAL A 40 -4.29 21.44 -18.84
C VAL A 40 -2.86 21.02 -18.55
N ILE A 41 -2.49 21.02 -17.27
CA ILE A 41 -1.19 20.54 -16.80
C ILE A 41 -1.44 19.27 -16.00
N PRO A 42 -0.80 18.14 -16.32
CA PRO A 42 -1.03 16.88 -15.61
C PRO A 42 -0.61 17.00 -14.14
N LEU A 43 -1.52 16.64 -13.23
CA LEU A 43 -1.30 16.77 -11.78
C LEU A 43 -0.12 15.95 -11.25
N TRP A 44 0.18 14.80 -11.87
CA TRP A 44 1.30 13.92 -11.47
C TRP A 44 2.66 14.63 -11.52
N GLN A 45 2.84 15.60 -12.41
CA GLN A 45 4.13 16.26 -12.60
C GLN A 45 4.48 17.32 -11.53
N ARG A 46 3.56 17.63 -10.60
CA ARG A 46 3.75 18.78 -9.69
C ARG A 46 4.41 18.47 -8.35
N ARG A 47 4.49 17.22 -7.88
CA ARG A 47 4.97 16.92 -6.52
C ARG A 47 5.77 15.61 -6.35
N PRO A 48 6.84 15.35 -7.13
CA PRO A 48 7.68 14.17 -6.92
C PRO A 48 8.40 14.18 -5.55
N ALA A 49 8.65 15.36 -4.97
CA ALA A 49 9.36 15.48 -3.69
C ALA A 49 8.60 14.87 -2.50
N TRP A 50 7.26 14.93 -2.50
CA TRP A 50 6.45 14.32 -1.43
C TRP A 50 6.44 12.80 -1.54
N ILE A 51 6.43 12.28 -2.77
CA ILE A 51 6.54 10.85 -3.05
C ILE A 51 7.91 10.32 -2.62
N ALA A 52 8.99 11.07 -2.89
CA ALA A 52 10.33 10.71 -2.45
C ALA A 52 10.46 10.66 -0.92
N SER A 53 9.88 11.64 -0.22
CA SER A 53 9.86 11.64 1.25
C SER A 53 9.06 10.46 1.82
N ALA A 54 7.88 10.16 1.25
CA ALA A 54 7.09 9.01 1.66
C ALA A 54 7.82 7.68 1.40
N ALA A 55 8.50 7.54 0.27
CA ALA A 55 9.29 6.36 -0.07
C ALA A 55 10.46 6.14 0.91
N ALA A 56 11.17 7.21 1.29
CA ALA A 56 12.26 7.12 2.26
C ALA A 56 11.77 6.63 3.63
N ILE A 57 10.63 7.13 4.11
CA ILE A 57 10.02 6.68 5.38
C ILE A 57 9.65 5.20 5.30
N PHE A 58 9.11 4.74 4.16
CA PHE A 58 8.80 3.34 3.94
C PHE A 58 10.03 2.43 3.98
N ILE A 59 11.13 2.85 3.34
CA ILE A 59 12.40 2.11 3.36
C ILE A 59 12.92 1.99 4.79
N ILE A 60 12.89 3.09 5.55
CA ILE A 60 13.31 3.08 6.96
C ILE A 60 12.41 2.15 7.77
N ALA A 61 11.09 2.25 7.65
CA ALA A 61 10.15 1.40 8.39
C ALA A 61 10.34 -0.10 8.12
N ILE A 62 10.50 -0.48 6.85
CA ILE A 62 10.76 -1.87 6.45
C ILE A 62 12.13 -2.33 6.95
N GLY A 63 13.17 -1.49 6.81
CA GLY A 63 14.53 -1.80 7.27
C GLY A 63 14.59 -1.99 8.78
N THR A 64 13.92 -1.13 9.54
CA THR A 64 13.80 -1.24 11.00
C THR A 64 13.07 -2.52 11.40
N TRP A 65 11.93 -2.83 10.78
CA TRP A 65 11.20 -4.07 11.05
C TRP A 65 12.04 -5.32 10.74
N ALA A 66 12.73 -5.35 9.59
CA ALA A 66 13.57 -6.47 9.19
C ALA A 66 14.81 -6.65 10.09
N TYR A 67 15.36 -5.56 10.64
CA TYR A 67 16.44 -5.62 11.61
C TYR A 67 15.97 -6.22 12.94
N PHE A 68 14.86 -5.74 13.49
CA PHE A 68 14.32 -6.27 14.76
C PHE A 68 13.70 -7.67 14.62
N ALA A 69 13.30 -8.08 13.41
CA ALA A 69 12.81 -9.44 13.18
C ALA A 69 13.92 -10.51 13.33
N GLN A 70 15.19 -10.16 13.07
CA GLN A 70 16.31 -11.11 13.21
C GLN A 70 16.60 -11.50 14.66
N ASP A 71 16.38 -10.60 15.62
CA ASP A 71 16.68 -10.85 17.05
C ASP A 71 15.80 -11.92 17.71
N THR A 72 14.71 -12.33 17.07
CA THR A 72 13.74 -13.26 17.67
C THR A 72 14.12 -14.74 17.56
N ALA A 73 15.17 -15.09 16.79
CA ALA A 73 15.53 -16.49 16.54
C ALA A 73 16.85 -16.95 17.18
N GLU A 74 17.76 -16.05 17.56
CA GLU A 74 19.13 -16.43 17.96
C GLU A 74 19.40 -16.35 19.48
N ASN A 75 18.48 -15.78 20.27
CA ASN A 75 18.70 -15.53 21.71
C ASN A 75 18.40 -16.73 22.64
N VAL A 76 17.89 -17.86 22.15
CA VAL A 76 17.59 -19.03 23.02
C VAL A 76 18.84 -19.86 23.34
N VAL A 77 19.89 -19.78 22.52
CA VAL A 77 21.09 -20.62 22.68
C VAL A 77 22.16 -19.95 23.56
N ALA A 78 22.25 -18.62 23.55
CA ALA A 78 23.26 -17.87 24.33
C ALA A 78 22.97 -17.86 25.85
N ASP A 79 21.70 -17.87 26.26
CA ASP A 79 21.31 -17.81 27.67
C ASP A 79 21.63 -19.10 28.44
N GLN A 80 21.72 -20.25 27.75
CA GLN A 80 22.00 -21.55 28.38
C GLN A 80 23.48 -21.71 28.74
N GLU A 81 24.39 -21.14 27.95
CA GLU A 81 25.83 -21.22 28.21
C GLU A 81 26.25 -20.37 29.42
N TYR A 82 25.52 -19.29 29.70
CA TYR A 82 25.68 -18.48 30.91
C TYR A 82 25.36 -19.28 32.18
N LEU A 83 24.27 -20.05 32.18
CA LEU A 83 23.87 -20.89 33.32
C LEU A 83 24.80 -22.09 33.55
N ALA A 84 25.45 -22.60 32.49
CA ALA A 84 26.36 -23.74 32.59
C ALA A 84 27.73 -23.38 33.20
N TYR A 85 28.16 -22.12 33.07
CA TYR A 85 29.48 -21.65 33.51
C TYR A 85 29.46 -20.74 34.74
N GLU A 86 28.32 -20.15 35.12
CA GLU A 86 28.19 -19.47 36.40
C GLU A 86 28.02 -20.47 37.55
N SER A 87 28.98 -20.48 38.47
CA SER A 87 29.07 -21.43 39.58
C SER A 87 28.17 -21.13 40.78
N ASP A 88 27.30 -20.12 40.69
CA ASP A 88 26.49 -19.64 41.83
C ASP A 88 25.06 -20.21 41.81
N VAL A 89 24.64 -20.84 40.71
CA VAL A 89 23.34 -21.47 40.57
C VAL A 89 23.46 -22.98 40.82
N THR A 90 22.77 -23.48 41.85
CA THR A 90 22.77 -24.91 42.17
C THR A 90 21.70 -25.66 41.36
N THR A 91 21.84 -26.98 41.23
CA THR A 91 20.83 -27.80 40.57
C THR A 91 19.48 -27.73 41.28
N GLU A 92 19.51 -27.55 42.60
CA GLU A 92 18.34 -27.35 43.45
C GLU A 92 17.62 -26.03 43.14
N ASP A 93 18.37 -24.95 42.89
CA ASP A 93 17.80 -23.66 42.50
C ASP A 93 17.11 -23.76 41.13
N ILE A 94 17.73 -24.43 40.17
CA ILE A 94 17.15 -24.67 38.84
C ILE A 94 15.85 -25.48 38.96
N ALA A 95 15.84 -26.50 39.83
CA ALA A 95 14.66 -27.32 40.06
C ALA A 95 13.48 -26.54 40.66
N LEU A 96 13.76 -25.53 41.49
CA LEU A 96 12.74 -24.65 42.08
C LEU A 96 12.17 -23.64 41.08
N LEU A 97 12.91 -23.30 40.02
CA LEU A 97 12.49 -22.35 38.99
C LEU A 97 11.70 -23.00 37.83
N LEU A 98 11.68 -24.34 37.74
CA LEU A 98 10.93 -25.07 36.72
C LEU A 98 9.42 -24.98 36.96
N SER A 99 8.66 -24.61 35.93
CA SER A 99 7.20 -24.66 35.94
C SER A 99 6.67 -26.04 35.54
N ASP A 100 5.40 -26.32 35.82
CA ASP A 100 4.72 -27.56 35.41
C ASP A 100 4.75 -27.77 33.88
N GLU A 101 4.73 -26.68 33.11
CA GLU A 101 4.83 -26.70 31.65
C GLU A 101 6.23 -27.14 31.20
N ASP A 102 7.28 -26.62 31.84
CA ASP A 102 8.67 -26.98 31.54
C ASP A 102 8.93 -28.46 31.85
N ILE A 103 8.43 -28.95 32.99
CA ILE A 103 8.54 -30.36 33.40
C ILE A 103 7.85 -31.26 32.37
N SER A 104 6.65 -30.87 31.93
CA SER A 104 5.89 -31.61 30.91
C SER A 104 6.62 -31.67 29.57
N ALA A 105 7.29 -30.58 29.17
CA ALA A 105 8.08 -30.52 27.96
C ALA A 105 9.31 -31.45 28.01
N VAL A 106 10.02 -31.48 29.15
CA VAL A 106 11.15 -32.38 29.38
C VAL A 106 10.71 -33.84 29.36
N GLU A 107 9.61 -34.19 30.04
CA GLU A 107 9.07 -35.56 30.04
C GLU A 107 8.72 -36.04 28.63
N ASN A 108 8.09 -35.20 27.82
CA ASN A 108 7.77 -35.53 26.43
C ASN A 108 9.04 -35.77 25.60
N SER A 109 10.05 -34.91 25.75
CA SER A 109 11.33 -35.08 25.06
C SER A 109 12.02 -36.41 25.42
N LEU A 110 11.99 -36.82 26.69
CA LEU A 110 12.57 -38.08 27.15
C LEU A 110 11.83 -39.31 26.61
N ASN A 111 10.50 -39.26 26.53
CA ASN A 111 9.69 -40.34 25.97
C ASN A 111 9.98 -40.59 24.48
N LEU A 112 10.30 -39.53 23.72
CA LEU A 112 10.72 -39.65 22.32
C LEU A 112 12.06 -40.39 22.20
N TYR A 113 13.06 -40.07 23.04
CA TYR A 113 14.34 -40.77 23.06
C TYR A 113 14.22 -42.23 23.50
N HIS A 114 13.35 -42.52 24.48
CA HIS A 114 13.13 -43.90 24.94
C HIS A 114 12.58 -44.77 23.81
N THR A 115 11.59 -44.24 23.07
CA THR A 115 10.96 -44.94 21.94
C THR A 115 11.95 -45.20 20.81
N GLU A 116 12.79 -44.22 20.48
CA GLU A 116 13.84 -44.41 19.47
C GLU A 116 14.89 -45.44 19.92
N SER A 117 15.34 -45.39 21.18
CA SER A 117 16.34 -46.33 21.69
C SER A 117 15.85 -47.78 21.67
N GLU A 118 14.57 -48.03 22.00
CA GLU A 118 13.97 -49.36 21.90
C GLU A 118 13.87 -49.84 20.46
N ALA A 119 13.52 -48.95 19.51
CA ALA A 119 13.50 -49.30 18.09
C ALA A 119 14.89 -49.70 17.58
N TYR A 120 15.94 -48.94 17.92
CA TYR A 120 17.32 -49.27 17.54
C TYR A 120 17.84 -50.56 18.19
N ILE A 121 17.54 -50.80 19.47
CA ILE A 121 17.97 -52.02 20.16
C ILE A 121 17.29 -53.25 19.54
N ASN A 122 16.01 -53.16 19.22
CA ASN A 122 15.26 -54.26 18.62
C ASN A 122 15.66 -54.54 17.16
N GLU A 123 16.14 -53.53 16.42
CA GLU A 123 16.69 -53.71 15.06
C GLU A 123 18.00 -54.50 15.04
N TYR A 124 18.86 -54.37 16.07
CA TYR A 124 20.12 -55.11 16.15
C TYR A 124 19.99 -56.53 16.75
N LEU A 125 18.89 -56.81 17.44
CA LEU A 125 18.65 -58.10 18.12
C LEU A 125 17.84 -59.10 17.27
N ASN A 126 17.41 -58.73 16.07
CA ASN A 126 16.68 -59.58 15.12
C ASN A 126 17.46 -59.73 13.81
#